data_AF-A0A258ZNV4-F1
#
_entry.id   AF-A0A258ZNV4-F1
#
_cell.length_a   1.000
_cell.length_b   1.000
_cell.length_c   1.000
_cell.angle_alpha   90.00
_cell.angle_beta   90.00
_cell.angle_gamma   90.00
#
_symmetry.space_group_name_H-M   'P 1'
#
loop_
_entity.id
_entity.type
_entity.pdbx_description
1 polymer ?
#
loop_
_entity_poly.entity_id
_entity_poly.type
_entity_poly.pdbx_seq_one_letter_code
_entity_poly.pdbx_strand_id
1 'polypeptide(L)'
;MSSPLPVKSEAAIAVRDPLALAQALLRAPSVTPHAEGAVALVAQILESAGYEVTLLPFDSAGTPIANLYARIGTGAPNLCFAGHVDVVPPGNEAAWSHPPFGAEVVDGQLFGRGAVDMKGAVAAALAAALRHGQPNKGAISFLITGDEEGPALDGTVKVVDWLKARGERVDHCILGEPTNPSALGDAVKIGRRGSLSGV
;
A
#
# COMPACT_ATOMS: atom_id res chain seq x y z
N MET A 1 1.75 -9.87 44.48
CA MET A 1 0.92 -10.66 43.55
C MET A 1 0.62 -9.75 42.37
N SER A 2 1.32 -9.96 41.25
CA SER A 2 1.21 -9.11 40.06
C SER A 2 -0.09 -9.43 39.34
N SER A 3 -0.95 -8.43 39.18
CA SER A 3 -2.15 -8.52 38.32
C SER A 3 -1.71 -8.80 36.88
N PRO A 4 -2.38 -9.68 36.12
CA PRO A 4 -2.09 -9.85 34.71
C PRO A 4 -2.47 -8.57 33.95
N LEU A 5 -1.62 -8.15 33.01
CA LEU A 5 -1.93 -7.09 32.04
C LEU A 5 -3.13 -7.53 31.17
N PRO A 6 -4.01 -6.61 30.76
CA PRO A 6 -5.15 -6.96 29.94
C PRO A 6 -4.68 -7.47 28.56
N VAL A 7 -5.19 -8.64 28.18
CA VAL A 7 -5.05 -9.20 26.84
C VAL A 7 -5.68 -8.22 25.86
N LYS A 8 -4.88 -7.59 24.98
CA LYS A 8 -5.41 -6.77 23.88
C LYS A 8 -6.33 -7.65 23.03
N SER A 9 -7.54 -7.15 22.76
CA SER A 9 -8.64 -7.89 22.13
C SER A 9 -8.25 -8.53 20.79
N GLU A 10 -8.84 -9.69 20.47
CA GLU A 10 -8.71 -10.39 19.17
C GLU A 10 -8.92 -9.47 17.96
N ALA A 11 -9.76 -8.44 18.08
CA ALA A 11 -9.97 -7.45 17.03
C ALA A 11 -8.71 -6.64 16.69
N ALA A 12 -7.86 -6.32 17.68
CA ALA A 12 -6.59 -5.64 17.47
C ALA A 12 -5.50 -6.56 16.87
N ILE A 13 -5.64 -7.89 17.04
CA ILE A 13 -4.78 -8.89 16.41
C ILE A 13 -5.15 -9.03 14.92
N ALA A 14 -6.44 -9.00 14.58
CA ALA A 14 -6.93 -9.06 13.19
C ALA A 14 -6.41 -7.91 12.31
N VAL A 15 -6.30 -6.69 12.84
CA VAL A 15 -5.78 -5.52 12.12
C VAL A 15 -4.27 -5.61 11.83
N ARG A 16 -3.55 -6.55 12.46
CA ARG A 16 -2.09 -6.73 12.32
C ARG A 16 -1.71 -8.02 11.59
N ASP A 17 -2.69 -8.77 11.09
CA ASP A 17 -2.46 -9.94 10.27
C ASP A 17 -2.32 -9.53 8.80
N PRO A 18 -1.16 -9.75 8.15
CA PRO A 18 -0.98 -9.39 6.75
C PRO A 18 -1.99 -10.08 5.83
N LEU A 19 -2.43 -11.31 6.15
CA LEU A 19 -3.42 -12.00 5.32
C LEU A 19 -4.78 -11.31 5.39
N ALA A 20 -5.26 -11.01 6.60
CA ALA A 20 -6.53 -10.29 6.80
C ALA A 20 -6.52 -8.91 6.12
N LEU A 21 -5.40 -8.17 6.24
CA LEU A 21 -5.22 -6.88 5.56
C LEU A 21 -5.22 -7.02 4.03
N ALA A 22 -4.53 -8.04 3.49
CA ALA A 22 -4.51 -8.30 2.05
C ALA A 22 -5.91 -8.63 1.55
N GLN A 23 -6.65 -9.48 2.27
CA GLN A 23 -8.02 -9.83 1.91
C GLN A 23 -8.96 -8.63 1.92
N ALA A 24 -8.83 -7.74 2.92
CA ALA A 24 -9.60 -6.51 2.97
C ALA A 24 -9.31 -5.59 1.78
N LEU A 25 -8.03 -5.42 1.42
CA LEU A 25 -7.64 -4.63 0.25
C LEU A 25 -8.14 -5.27 -1.06
N LEU A 26 -8.02 -6.59 -1.23
CA LEU A 26 -8.50 -7.30 -2.42
C LEU A 26 -10.01 -7.17 -2.61
N ARG A 27 -10.77 -7.19 -1.50
CA ARG A 27 -12.23 -7.02 -1.50
C ARG A 27 -12.71 -5.59 -1.70
N ALA A 28 -11.80 -4.61 -1.78
CA ALA A 28 -12.09 -3.27 -2.25
C ALA A 28 -11.74 -3.20 -3.75
N PRO A 29 -12.70 -3.37 -4.68
CA PRO A 29 -12.42 -3.26 -6.10
C PRO A 29 -11.91 -1.85 -6.38
N SER A 30 -10.75 -1.76 -7.02
CA SER A 30 -10.03 -0.51 -7.21
C SER A 30 -9.40 -0.43 -8.60
N VAL A 31 -10.19 -0.69 -9.63
CA VAL A 31 -9.68 -0.65 -11.01
C VAL A 31 -9.33 0.79 -11.36
N THR A 32 -8.10 1.02 -11.84
CA THR A 32 -7.60 2.36 -12.19
C THR A 32 -8.60 3.09 -13.12
N PRO A 33 -8.97 4.35 -12.85
CA PRO A 33 -8.49 5.25 -11.79
C PRO A 33 -9.30 5.24 -10.47
N HIS A 34 -10.28 4.34 -10.33
CA HIS A 34 -11.26 4.34 -9.24
C HIS A 34 -10.77 3.54 -8.03
N ALA A 35 -9.80 4.10 -7.29
CA ALA A 35 -9.16 3.44 -6.15
C ALA A 35 -9.41 4.12 -4.79
N GLU A 36 -10.31 5.11 -4.73
CA GLU A 36 -10.60 5.93 -3.54
C GLU A 36 -10.99 5.10 -2.32
N GLY A 37 -11.76 4.02 -2.51
CA GLY A 37 -12.16 3.13 -1.42
C GLY A 37 -10.97 2.37 -0.81
N ALA A 38 -10.03 1.92 -1.65
CA ALA A 38 -8.84 1.21 -1.20
C ALA A 38 -7.84 2.16 -0.52
N VAL A 39 -7.67 3.39 -1.05
CA VAL A 39 -6.84 4.44 -0.43
C VAL A 39 -7.43 4.84 0.93
N ALA A 40 -8.74 5.03 1.02
CA ALA A 40 -9.42 5.35 2.29
C ALA A 40 -9.27 4.24 3.32
N LEU A 41 -9.33 2.96 2.92
CA LEU A 41 -9.09 1.83 3.81
C LEU A 41 -7.67 1.87 4.40
N VAL A 42 -6.65 2.11 3.58
CA VAL A 42 -5.27 2.24 4.06
C VAL A 42 -5.12 3.42 5.01
N ALA A 43 -5.73 4.57 4.69
CA ALA A 43 -5.74 5.74 5.55
C ALA A 43 -6.33 5.43 6.93
N GLN A 44 -7.51 4.83 6.99
CA GLN A 44 -8.18 4.47 8.26
C GLN A 44 -7.33 3.52 9.12
N ILE A 45 -6.68 2.54 8.50
CA ILE A 45 -5.78 1.59 9.19
C ILE A 45 -4.60 2.35 9.84
N LEU A 46 -3.97 3.26 9.10
CA LEU A 46 -2.82 4.03 9.55
C LEU A 46 -3.20 5.07 10.61
N GLU A 47 -4.30 5.80 10.42
CA GLU A 47 -4.84 6.76 11.41
C GLU A 47 -5.12 6.06 12.74
N SER A 48 -5.77 4.89 12.70
CA SER A 48 -6.05 4.08 13.89
C SER A 48 -4.79 3.60 14.62
N ALA A 49 -3.64 3.64 13.94
CA ALA A 49 -2.34 3.28 14.50
C ALA A 49 -1.51 4.49 14.94
N GLY A 50 -2.05 5.71 14.85
CA GLY A 50 -1.41 6.94 15.27
C GLY A 50 -0.52 7.60 14.22
N TYR A 51 -0.68 7.23 12.94
CA TYR A 51 -0.04 7.97 11.85
C TYR A 51 -0.78 9.29 11.62
N GLU A 52 -0.03 10.35 11.35
CA GLU A 52 -0.56 11.55 10.71
C GLU A 52 -0.78 11.24 9.23
N VAL A 53 -2.04 11.26 8.78
CA VAL A 53 -2.41 10.92 7.40
C VAL A 53 -2.91 12.17 6.68
N THR A 54 -2.38 12.39 5.48
CA THR A 54 -2.85 13.41 4.55
C THR A 54 -3.34 12.72 3.27
N LEU A 55 -4.64 12.84 2.98
CA LEU A 55 -5.20 12.47 1.68
C LEU A 55 -4.86 13.56 0.65
N LEU A 56 -4.44 13.14 -0.54
CA LEU A 56 -3.93 14.00 -1.60
C LEU A 56 -4.62 13.68 -2.94
N PRO A 57 -5.89 14.08 -3.12
CA PRO A 57 -6.53 13.96 -4.42
C PRO A 57 -5.92 14.96 -5.41
N PHE A 58 -5.59 14.49 -6.62
CA PHE A 58 -5.14 15.34 -7.72
C PHE A 58 -6.01 15.07 -8.95
N ASP A 59 -6.31 16.13 -9.71
CA ASP A 59 -7.22 16.06 -10.85
C ASP A 59 -6.76 17.00 -11.96
N SER A 60 -5.81 16.56 -12.78
CA SER A 60 -5.35 17.28 -13.97
C SER A 60 -6.05 16.80 -15.26
N ALA A 61 -6.73 15.65 -15.21
CA ALA A 61 -7.32 14.97 -16.36
C ALA A 61 -8.85 14.80 -16.30
N GLY A 62 -9.53 15.40 -15.31
CA GLY A 62 -10.98 15.37 -15.13
C GLY A 62 -11.50 14.16 -14.34
N THR A 63 -10.62 13.30 -13.83
CA THR A 63 -10.96 12.23 -12.89
C THR A 63 -9.96 12.28 -11.73
N PRO A 64 -10.41 12.60 -10.50
CA PRO A 64 -9.52 12.68 -9.35
C PRO A 64 -8.83 11.35 -9.05
N ILE A 65 -7.50 11.38 -8.93
CA ILE A 65 -6.70 10.26 -8.44
C ILE A 65 -6.51 10.40 -6.94
N ALA A 66 -6.98 9.42 -6.18
CA ALA A 66 -6.78 9.35 -4.75
C ALA A 66 -5.34 8.94 -4.43
N ASN A 67 -4.68 9.71 -3.57
CA ASN A 67 -3.38 9.37 -3.01
C ASN A 67 -3.39 9.63 -1.50
N LEU A 68 -2.41 9.07 -0.78
CA LEU A 68 -2.13 9.47 0.59
C LEU A 68 -0.63 9.54 0.85
N TYR A 69 -0.27 10.43 1.77
CA TYR A 69 0.99 10.35 2.50
C TYR A 69 0.65 10.21 4.00
N ALA A 70 1.27 9.23 4.66
CA ALA A 70 1.09 9.01 6.08
C ALA A 70 2.44 8.92 6.77
N ARG A 71 2.57 9.47 7.98
CA ARG A 71 3.82 9.47 8.73
C ARG A 71 3.59 9.23 10.21
N ILE A 72 4.46 8.43 10.83
CA ILE A 72 4.59 8.35 12.30
C ILE A 72 6.04 8.58 12.71
N GLY A 73 6.24 9.26 13.84
CA GLY A 73 7.57 9.66 14.29
C GLY A 73 8.11 10.92 13.62
N THR A 74 9.19 11.46 14.17
CA THR A 74 9.76 12.75 13.78
C THR A 74 11.27 12.65 13.56
N GLY A 75 11.81 13.56 12.75
CA GLY A 75 13.24 13.58 12.41
C GLY A 75 13.65 12.48 11.43
N ALA A 76 14.95 12.17 11.41
CA ALA A 76 15.59 11.27 10.46
C ALA A 76 16.25 10.05 11.15
N PRO A 77 16.39 8.91 10.45
CA PRO A 77 15.97 8.69 9.07
C PRO A 77 14.46 8.45 8.94
N ASN A 78 13.87 8.83 7.80
CA ASN A 78 12.52 8.42 7.40
C ASN A 78 12.56 7.23 6.43
N LEU A 79 12.01 6.10 6.85
CA LEU A 79 11.79 4.92 6.00
C LEU A 79 10.36 4.95 5.42
N CYS A 80 10.25 5.14 4.12
CA CYS A 80 8.98 5.14 3.39
C CYS A 80 8.68 3.78 2.77
N PHE A 81 7.46 3.28 2.96
CA PHE A 81 6.88 2.23 2.13
C PHE A 81 6.05 2.88 1.03
N ALA A 82 6.46 2.68 -0.22
CA ALA A 82 5.72 3.15 -1.39
C ALA A 82 4.98 1.97 -2.04
N GLY A 83 3.81 2.25 -2.59
CA GLY A 83 3.06 1.27 -3.36
C GLY A 83 1.79 1.85 -3.96
N HIS A 84 1.06 1.00 -4.66
CA HIS A 84 -0.21 1.36 -5.25
C HIS A 84 -1.31 0.38 -4.82
N VAL A 85 -2.55 0.85 -4.83
CA VAL A 85 -3.73 0.05 -4.47
C VAL A 85 -4.73 -0.05 -5.61
N ASP A 86 -4.52 0.67 -6.70
CA ASP A 86 -5.22 0.41 -7.95
C ASP A 86 -4.76 -0.91 -8.56
N VAL A 87 -5.58 -1.43 -9.47
CA VAL A 87 -5.33 -2.69 -10.15
C VAL A 87 -5.81 -2.59 -11.60
N VAL A 88 -5.17 -3.34 -12.50
CA VAL A 88 -5.71 -3.49 -13.86
C VAL A 88 -7.07 -4.19 -13.88
N PRO A 89 -7.89 -3.99 -14.94
CA PRO A 89 -9.16 -4.68 -15.10
C PRO A 89 -9.05 -6.22 -14.94
N PRO A 90 -10.04 -6.89 -14.33
CA PRO A 90 -10.01 -8.34 -14.17
C PRO A 90 -10.28 -9.09 -15.48
N GLY A 91 -10.77 -8.42 -16.52
CA GLY A 91 -11.19 -9.07 -17.77
C GLY A 91 -12.50 -9.83 -17.60
N ASN A 92 -12.64 -10.98 -18.26
CA ASN A 92 -13.84 -11.81 -18.18
C ASN A 92 -13.87 -12.58 -16.85
N GLU A 93 -14.77 -12.20 -15.94
CA GLU A 93 -14.92 -12.86 -14.63
C GLU A 93 -15.23 -14.36 -14.73
N ALA A 94 -15.95 -14.80 -15.76
CA ALA A 94 -16.26 -16.22 -15.95
C ALA A 94 -15.02 -17.08 -16.29
N ALA A 95 -13.91 -16.46 -16.67
CA ALA A 95 -12.63 -17.14 -16.90
C ALA A 95 -11.80 -17.31 -15.62
N TRP A 96 -12.21 -16.71 -14.50
CA TRP A 96 -11.53 -16.85 -13.22
C TRP A 96 -12.02 -18.11 -12.48
N SER A 97 -11.08 -18.88 -11.94
CA SER A 97 -11.41 -20.01 -11.05
C SER A 97 -11.93 -19.56 -9.68
N HIS A 98 -11.55 -18.36 -9.25
CA HIS A 98 -12.03 -17.69 -8.03
C HIS A 98 -12.35 -16.24 -8.35
N PRO A 99 -13.45 -15.64 -7.83
CA PRO A 99 -13.81 -14.26 -8.11
C PRO A 99 -12.63 -13.30 -7.91
N PRO A 100 -12.36 -12.38 -8.86
CA PRO A 100 -11.17 -11.52 -8.82
C PRO A 100 -11.10 -10.64 -7.56
N PHE A 101 -12.23 -10.32 -6.94
CA PHE A 101 -12.30 -9.53 -5.70
C PHE A 101 -12.81 -10.34 -4.51
N GLY A 102 -12.80 -11.69 -4.58
CA GLY A 102 -13.26 -12.57 -3.50
C GLY A 102 -12.26 -12.72 -2.34
N ALA A 103 -10.96 -12.63 -2.66
CA ALA A 103 -9.85 -12.81 -1.72
C ALA A 103 -9.86 -14.19 -1.02
N GLU A 104 -10.08 -15.23 -1.81
CA GLU A 104 -10.16 -16.62 -1.33
C GLU A 104 -8.77 -17.18 -1.07
N VAL A 105 -8.62 -17.97 -0.01
CA VAL A 105 -7.41 -18.74 0.26
C VAL A 105 -7.70 -20.20 -0.05
N VAL A 106 -7.02 -20.73 -1.05
CA VAL A 106 -7.17 -22.12 -1.50
C VAL A 106 -5.79 -22.75 -1.61
N ASP A 107 -5.61 -23.91 -0.98
CA ASP A 107 -4.33 -24.64 -0.94
C ASP A 107 -3.13 -23.76 -0.51
N GLY A 108 -3.37 -22.86 0.45
CA GLY A 108 -2.34 -21.96 0.98
C GLY A 108 -2.01 -20.76 0.09
N GLN A 109 -2.75 -20.54 -1.00
CA GLN A 109 -2.57 -19.41 -1.92
C GLN A 109 -3.76 -18.46 -1.86
N LEU A 110 -3.46 -17.15 -1.83
CA LEU A 110 -4.47 -16.09 -1.87
C LEU A 110 -4.79 -15.72 -3.32
N PHE A 111 -6.04 -15.93 -3.73
CA PHE A 111 -6.53 -15.61 -5.07
C PHE A 111 -7.26 -14.25 -5.08
N GLY A 112 -6.89 -13.41 -6.04
CA GLY A 112 -7.59 -12.18 -6.36
C GLY A 112 -6.75 -11.22 -7.20
N ARG A 113 -7.40 -10.34 -7.93
CA ARG A 113 -6.79 -9.21 -8.63
C ARG A 113 -6.12 -8.30 -7.59
N GLY A 114 -4.82 -8.13 -7.73
CA GLY A 114 -3.99 -7.37 -6.81
C GLY A 114 -3.32 -8.19 -5.70
N ALA A 115 -3.56 -9.51 -5.63
CA ALA A 115 -2.90 -10.38 -4.64
C ALA A 115 -1.37 -10.29 -4.72
N VAL A 116 -0.84 -10.35 -5.94
CA VAL A 116 0.60 -10.21 -6.25
C VAL A 116 0.96 -8.75 -6.49
N ASP A 117 0.10 -8.00 -7.20
CA ASP A 117 0.43 -6.69 -7.75
C ASP A 117 -0.58 -5.59 -7.37
N MET A 118 -0.36 -4.83 -6.30
CA MET A 118 0.63 -5.10 -5.24
C MET A 118 0.02 -5.03 -3.82
N LYS A 119 -1.29 -5.24 -3.70
CA LYS A 119 -2.04 -5.13 -2.43
C LYS A 119 -1.52 -6.10 -1.35
N GLY A 120 -1.01 -7.27 -1.74
CA GLY A 120 -0.35 -8.20 -0.81
C GLY A 120 0.89 -7.58 -0.13
N ALA A 121 1.71 -6.87 -0.90
CA ALA A 121 2.89 -6.19 -0.37
C ALA A 121 2.52 -4.97 0.48
N VAL A 122 1.51 -4.20 0.07
CA VAL A 122 0.96 -3.10 0.90
C VAL A 122 0.47 -3.63 2.25
N ALA A 123 -0.29 -4.73 2.26
CA ALA A 123 -0.75 -5.38 3.47
C ALA A 123 0.39 -5.87 4.37
N ALA A 124 1.44 -6.46 3.78
CA ALA A 124 2.62 -6.89 4.53
C ALA A 124 3.36 -5.71 5.17
N ALA A 125 3.54 -4.60 4.43
CA ALA A 125 4.15 -3.39 4.95
C ALA A 125 3.33 -2.77 6.10
N LEU A 126 2.00 -2.70 5.94
CA LEU A 126 1.08 -2.27 7.00
C LEU A 126 1.23 -3.16 8.24
N ALA A 127 1.11 -4.48 8.10
CA ALA A 127 1.24 -5.40 9.23
C ALA A 127 2.59 -5.24 9.96
N ALA A 128 3.69 -5.13 9.21
CA ALA A 128 5.02 -4.92 9.78
C ALA A 128 5.11 -3.60 10.57
N ALA A 129 4.65 -2.51 9.98
CA ALA A 129 4.68 -1.18 10.60
C ALA A 129 3.77 -1.10 11.84
N LEU A 130 2.57 -1.69 11.79
CA LEU A 130 1.63 -1.75 12.92
C LEU A 130 2.16 -2.60 14.09
N ARG A 131 2.90 -3.67 13.79
CA ARG A 131 3.58 -4.49 14.80
C ARG A 131 4.78 -3.76 15.41
N HIS A 132 5.50 -2.99 14.59
CA HIS A 132 6.61 -2.16 15.05
C HIS A 132 6.14 -1.00 15.95
N GLY A 133 5.05 -0.34 15.57
CA GLY A 133 4.53 0.86 16.25
C GLY A 133 5.35 2.11 15.95
N GLN A 134 5.17 3.15 16.77
CA GLN A 134 5.93 4.39 16.64
C GLN A 134 7.43 4.15 16.90
N PRO A 135 8.32 4.57 16.00
CA PRO A 135 9.76 4.41 16.22
C PRO A 135 10.27 5.35 17.32
N ASN A 136 11.24 4.89 18.12
CA ASN A 136 11.91 5.72 19.14
C ASN A 136 12.80 6.81 18.53
N LYS A 137 13.25 6.63 17.28
CA LYS A 137 14.07 7.58 16.51
C LYS A 137 13.70 7.49 15.03
N GLY A 138 13.63 8.65 14.38
CA GLY A 138 13.30 8.74 12.97
C GLY A 138 11.80 8.59 12.72
N ALA A 139 11.44 8.21 11.51
CA ALA A 139 10.06 8.09 11.08
C ALA A 139 9.84 6.87 10.18
N ILE A 140 8.59 6.43 10.16
CA ILE A 140 8.07 5.50 9.16
C ILE A 140 6.97 6.24 8.40
N SER A 141 7.02 6.22 7.07
CA SER A 141 6.00 6.80 6.23
C SER A 141 5.42 5.81 5.22
N PHE A 142 4.22 6.09 4.75
CA PHE A 142 3.60 5.44 3.61
C PHE A 142 3.30 6.47 2.53
N LEU A 143 3.57 6.11 1.28
CA LEU A 143 3.14 6.84 0.08
C LEU A 143 2.34 5.85 -0.76
N ILE A 144 1.01 6.03 -0.82
CA ILE A 144 0.13 5.13 -1.56
C ILE A 144 -0.62 5.90 -2.63
N THR A 145 -0.63 5.38 -3.85
CA THR A 145 -1.33 5.95 -5.00
C THR A 145 -2.46 5.05 -5.49
N GLY A 146 -3.46 5.65 -6.12
CA GLY A 146 -4.56 5.00 -6.82
C GLY A 146 -4.44 5.03 -8.35
N ASP A 147 -3.27 5.39 -8.89
CA ASP A 147 -2.97 5.34 -10.33
C ASP A 147 -1.46 5.15 -10.55
N GLU A 148 -1.04 3.88 -10.57
CA GLU A 148 0.28 3.45 -11.06
C GLU A 148 0.16 2.77 -12.43
N GLU A 149 -0.90 1.97 -12.59
CA GLU A 149 -1.13 1.10 -13.76
C GLU A 149 -1.69 1.86 -14.96
N GLY A 150 -2.20 3.08 -14.75
CA GLY A 150 -2.79 3.94 -15.76
C GLY A 150 -1.81 4.96 -16.31
N PRO A 151 -2.27 6.18 -16.65
CA PRO A 151 -1.38 7.27 -17.10
C PRO A 151 -0.41 7.76 -16.01
N ALA A 152 -0.73 7.55 -14.73
CA ALA A 152 0.09 7.90 -13.56
C ALA A 152 0.51 9.39 -13.49
N LEU A 153 -0.25 10.29 -14.13
CA LEU A 153 0.04 11.73 -14.18
C LEU A 153 -0.28 12.45 -12.88
N ASP A 154 -1.29 11.95 -12.16
CA ASP A 154 -1.83 12.51 -10.91
C ASP A 154 -1.61 11.59 -9.71
N GLY A 155 -0.79 10.55 -9.89
CA GLY A 155 -0.42 9.60 -8.85
C GLY A 155 0.80 10.03 -8.04
N THR A 156 1.71 9.07 -7.82
CA THR A 156 2.93 9.23 -7.02
C THR A 156 3.76 10.49 -7.36
N VAL A 157 3.83 10.87 -8.65
CA VAL A 157 4.60 12.06 -9.08
C VAL A 157 4.14 13.34 -8.37
N LYS A 158 2.83 13.54 -8.22
CA LYS A 158 2.26 14.71 -7.55
C LYS A 158 2.47 14.67 -6.04
N VAL A 159 2.42 13.49 -5.44
CA VAL A 159 2.74 13.32 -4.01
C VAL A 159 4.20 13.67 -3.75
N VAL A 160 5.13 13.23 -4.61
CA VAL A 160 6.55 13.58 -4.51
C VAL A 160 6.76 15.08 -4.62
N ASP A 161 6.09 15.77 -5.53
CA ASP A 161 6.17 17.23 -5.64
C ASP A 161 5.59 17.93 -4.41
N TRP A 162 4.48 17.43 -3.86
CA TRP A 162 3.88 17.90 -2.63
C TRP A 162 4.83 17.78 -1.42
N LEU A 163 5.59 16.67 -1.33
CA LEU A 163 6.60 16.44 -0.30
C LEU A 163 7.78 17.41 -0.44
N LYS A 164 8.31 17.56 -1.66
CA LYS A 164 9.41 18.50 -1.95
C LYS A 164 9.04 19.94 -1.58
N ALA A 165 7.84 20.38 -1.93
CA ALA A 165 7.36 21.72 -1.62
C ALA A 165 7.31 22.02 -0.10
N ARG A 166 7.24 20.97 0.73
CA ARG A 166 7.21 21.06 2.20
C ARG A 166 8.56 20.79 2.86
N GLY A 167 9.60 20.49 2.08
CA GLY A 167 10.87 20.04 2.62
C GLY A 167 10.80 18.69 3.33
N GLU A 168 9.76 17.89 3.06
CA GLU A 168 9.62 16.55 3.61
C GLU A 168 10.62 15.61 2.95
N ARG A 169 11.41 14.90 3.76
CA ARG A 169 12.55 14.11 3.29
C ARG A 169 12.32 12.63 3.58
N VAL A 170 12.45 11.82 2.53
CA VAL A 170 12.50 10.36 2.61
C VAL A 170 13.96 9.93 2.49
N ASP A 171 14.50 9.28 3.53
CA ASP A 171 15.88 8.78 3.55
C ASP A 171 16.01 7.45 2.80
N HIS A 172 15.02 6.59 3.00
CA HIS A 172 14.97 5.24 2.44
C HIS A 172 13.57 4.96 1.94
N CYS A 173 13.46 4.29 0.80
CA CYS A 173 12.18 3.90 0.24
C CYS A 173 12.21 2.40 -0.11
N ILE A 174 11.19 1.68 0.35
CA ILE A 174 10.90 0.31 -0.07
C ILE A 174 9.65 0.39 -0.94
N LEU A 175 9.81 0.09 -2.23
CA LEU A 175 8.71 -0.06 -3.17
C LEU A 175 8.30 -1.54 -3.21
N GLY A 176 7.05 -1.83 -2.87
CA GLY A 176 6.57 -3.21 -2.66
C GLY A 176 6.20 -4.00 -3.92
N GLU A 177 6.58 -3.55 -5.10
CA GLU A 177 6.38 -4.23 -6.39
C GLU A 177 6.85 -5.70 -6.35
N PRO A 178 6.17 -6.64 -7.03
CA PRO A 178 6.62 -8.03 -7.09
C PRO A 178 7.96 -8.14 -7.84
N THR A 179 9.02 -8.51 -7.10
CA THR A 179 10.40 -8.58 -7.64
C THR A 179 10.91 -9.98 -7.94
N ASN A 180 10.30 -11.00 -7.34
CA ASN A 180 10.89 -12.32 -7.18
C ASN A 180 10.48 -13.28 -8.31
N PRO A 181 11.40 -13.81 -9.14
CA PRO A 181 11.06 -14.73 -10.22
C PRO A 181 10.59 -16.11 -9.77
N SER A 182 11.04 -16.61 -8.61
CA SER A 182 10.76 -17.99 -8.19
C SER A 182 10.42 -18.13 -6.71
N ALA A 183 11.17 -17.46 -5.84
CA ALA A 183 10.97 -17.57 -4.39
C ALA A 183 11.16 -16.21 -3.71
N LEU A 184 10.39 -15.95 -2.66
CA LEU A 184 10.51 -14.71 -1.90
C LEU A 184 11.95 -14.51 -1.41
N GLY A 185 12.55 -13.36 -1.76
CA GLY A 185 13.91 -12.97 -1.37
C GLY A 185 14.98 -13.27 -2.42
N ASP A 186 14.65 -13.90 -3.54
CA ASP A 186 15.61 -14.20 -4.61
C ASP A 186 16.07 -12.94 -5.38
N ALA A 187 15.29 -11.86 -5.36
CA ALA A 187 15.60 -10.64 -6.09
C ALA A 187 15.06 -9.39 -5.40
N VAL A 188 15.91 -8.36 -5.32
CA VAL A 188 15.54 -6.98 -4.99
C VAL A 188 15.93 -6.08 -6.16
N LYS A 189 15.07 -5.14 -6.54
CA LYS A 189 15.38 -4.17 -7.59
C LYS A 189 15.94 -2.90 -6.96
N ILE A 190 17.19 -2.55 -7.30
CA ILE A 190 17.85 -1.31 -6.86
C ILE A 190 17.75 -0.18 -7.89
N GLY A 191 17.03 -0.41 -8.99
CA GLY A 191 16.84 0.54 -10.06
C GLY A 191 16.03 -0.06 -11.21
N ARG A 192 15.59 0.80 -12.12
CA ARG A 192 14.92 0.44 -13.39
C ARG A 192 15.59 1.22 -14.53
N ARG A 193 15.45 0.72 -15.75
CA ARG A 193 15.84 1.46 -16.96
C ARG A 193 14.84 2.58 -17.21
N GLY A 194 15.27 3.63 -17.94
CA GLY A 194 14.33 4.55 -18.57
C GLY A 194 13.57 3.88 -19.74
N SER A 195 12.49 4.51 -20.17
CA SER A 195 11.71 4.11 -21.36
C SER A 195 11.66 5.28 -22.34
N LEU A 196 11.92 5.01 -23.62
CA LEU A 196 11.87 5.98 -24.72
C LEU A 196 11.34 5.27 -25.96
N SER A 197 10.26 5.81 -26.53
CA SER A 197 9.71 5.37 -27.81
C SER A 197 9.99 6.45 -28.87
N GLY A 198 10.62 6.08 -29.98
CA GLY A 198 10.80 6.97 -31.12
C GLY A 198 9.48 7.18 -31.87
N VAL A 199 9.28 8.38 -32.39
CA VAL A 199 8.21 8.71 -33.34
C VAL A 199 8.66 8.53 -34.78
#